data_AF-A0A377WLT7-F1
#
_entry.id   AF-A0A377WLT7-F1
#
_cell.length_a   1.000
_cell.length_b   1.000
_cell.length_c   1.000
_cell.angle_alpha   90.00
_cell.angle_beta   90.00
_cell.angle_gamma   90.00
#
_symmetry.space_group_name_H-M   'P 1'
#
loop_
_entity.id
_entity.type
_entity.pdbx_description
1 polymer ?
#
loop_
_entity_poly.entity_id
_entity_poly.type
_entity_poly.pdbx_seq_one_letter_code
_entity_poly.pdbx_strand_id
1 'polypeptide(L)'
;MATTVLSAGLDVRDADIKTASGVKIGTPFSDLYSKAFGNCQKGSHDNGAVVECQAEGSQHISYAFTGHWSGPDELMPSDDTLKNWKVSKIIWRR
;
A
#
# COMPACT_ATOMS: atom_id res chain seq x y z
N MET A 1 -0.13 14.77 -21.67
CA MET A 1 1.31 14.65 -21.36
C MET A 1 1.46 13.57 -20.30
N ALA A 2 2.26 12.54 -20.58
CA ALA A 2 2.74 11.47 -19.71
C ALA A 2 1.75 10.77 -18.74
N THR A 3 0.95 9.84 -19.27
CA THR A 3 0.35 8.75 -18.48
C THR A 3 1.44 7.70 -18.23
N THR A 4 2.24 7.86 -17.19
CA THR A 4 3.17 6.79 -16.78
C THR A 4 2.42 5.82 -15.87
N VAL A 5 1.92 4.71 -16.44
CA VAL A 5 1.70 3.49 -15.67
C VAL A 5 2.22 2.33 -16.52
N LEU A 6 3.48 1.99 -16.32
CA LEU A 6 4.05 0.70 -16.75
C LEU A 6 4.15 -0.20 -15.51
N SER A 7 3.00 -0.43 -14.87
CA SER A 7 2.83 -1.50 -13.88
C SER A 7 2.15 -2.64 -14.62
N ALA A 8 2.84 -3.77 -14.81
CA ALA A 8 2.28 -4.97 -15.45
C ALA A 8 1.27 -5.70 -14.53
N GLY A 9 0.30 -4.96 -13.98
CA GLY A 9 -0.65 -5.38 -12.97
C GLY A 9 -1.94 -4.57 -13.00
N LEU A 10 -2.95 -5.02 -12.26
CA LEU A 10 -4.22 -4.33 -12.08
C LEU A 10 -4.19 -3.53 -10.78
N ASP A 11 -4.44 -2.23 -10.89
CA ASP A 11 -4.55 -1.31 -9.76
C ASP A 11 -6.03 -1.04 -9.46
N VAL A 12 -6.50 -1.39 -8.27
CA VAL A 12 -7.87 -1.10 -7.81
C VAL A 12 -7.84 0.00 -6.76
N ARG A 13 -8.66 1.03 -6.99
CA ARG A 13 -8.85 2.17 -6.07
C ARG A 13 -10.30 2.33 -5.64
N ASP A 14 -11.18 1.44 -6.09
CA ASP A 14 -12.59 1.43 -5.76
C ASP A 14 -12.81 0.86 -4.35
N ALA A 15 -13.54 1.60 -3.52
CA ALA A 15 -13.76 1.25 -2.12
C ALA A 15 -14.81 0.15 -1.91
N ASP A 16 -15.62 -0.15 -2.91
CA ASP A 16 -16.62 -1.21 -2.86
C ASP A 16 -16.01 -2.59 -3.22
N ILE A 17 -14.84 -2.60 -3.84
CA ILE A 17 -14.11 -3.82 -4.17
C ILE A 17 -13.32 -4.31 -2.96
N LYS A 18 -13.53 -5.58 -2.59
CA LYS A 18 -12.83 -6.26 -1.49
C LYS A 18 -11.98 -7.40 -2.04
N THR A 19 -10.84 -7.66 -1.41
CA THR A 19 -10.09 -8.90 -1.65
C THR A 19 -10.83 -10.10 -1.06
N ALA A 20 -10.42 -11.32 -1.44
CA ALA A 20 -10.94 -12.55 -0.83
C ALA A 20 -10.75 -12.59 0.70
N SER A 21 -9.69 -11.95 1.20
CA SER A 21 -9.41 -11.80 2.64
C SER A 21 -10.22 -10.68 3.31
N GLY A 22 -11.11 -10.00 2.58
CA GLY A 22 -11.97 -8.93 3.10
C GLY A 22 -11.33 -7.53 3.18
N VAL A 23 -10.07 -7.39 2.74
CA VAL A 23 -9.35 -6.10 2.73
C VAL A 23 -9.92 -5.20 1.64
N LYS A 24 -10.09 -3.92 1.94
CA LYS A 24 -10.60 -2.91 1.01
C LYS A 24 -9.87 -1.58 1.16
N ILE A 25 -10.16 -0.66 0.25
CA ILE A 25 -9.70 0.73 0.39
C ILE A 25 -10.20 1.30 1.72
N GLY A 26 -9.32 1.98 2.44
CA GLY A 26 -9.58 2.54 3.76
C GLY A 26 -9.23 1.62 4.93
N THR A 27 -8.95 0.32 4.72
CA THR A 27 -8.48 -0.57 5.78
C THR A 27 -7.17 -0.02 6.37
N PRO A 28 -7.07 0.16 7.70
CA PRO A 28 -5.86 0.70 8.31
C PRO A 28 -4.74 -0.36 8.32
N PHE A 29 -3.50 0.10 8.30
CA PHE A 29 -2.32 -0.76 8.33
C PHE A 29 -2.29 -1.67 9.56
N SER A 30 -2.67 -1.14 10.73
CA SER A 30 -2.67 -1.87 12.00
C SER A 30 -3.58 -3.09 12.01
N ASP A 31 -4.59 -3.14 11.14
CA ASP A 31 -5.52 -4.28 11.05
C ASP A 31 -4.90 -5.44 10.27
N LEU A 32 -3.84 -5.18 9.49
CA LEU A 32 -3.22 -6.14 8.57
C LEU A 32 -1.80 -6.52 8.96
N TYR A 33 -1.05 -5.59 9.54
CA TYR A 33 0.37 -5.78 9.86
C TYR A 33 0.70 -5.19 11.22
N SER A 34 1.51 -5.91 12.00
CA SER A 34 2.08 -5.40 13.25
C SER A 34 3.39 -4.62 13.04
N LYS A 35 4.05 -4.82 11.89
CA LYS A 35 5.33 -4.19 11.52
C LYS A 35 5.50 -4.17 10.00
N ALA A 36 6.19 -3.16 9.50
CA ALA A 36 6.49 -3.00 8.08
C ALA A 36 7.70 -3.82 7.64
N PHE A 37 8.68 -4.02 8.51
CA PHE A 37 9.90 -4.74 8.18
C PHE A 37 9.61 -6.19 7.75
N GLY A 38 10.06 -6.54 6.53
CA GLY A 38 9.88 -7.86 5.92
C GLY A 38 8.56 -8.04 5.16
N ASN A 39 7.56 -7.20 5.40
CA ASN A 39 6.27 -7.25 4.69
C ASN A 39 6.14 -6.14 3.63
N CYS A 40 6.81 -5.02 3.87
CA CYS A 40 6.60 -3.79 3.14
C CYS A 40 7.88 -3.23 2.53
N GLN A 41 7.70 -2.46 1.47
CA GLN A 41 8.72 -1.71 0.77
C GLN A 41 8.21 -0.32 0.42
N LYS A 42 9.12 0.60 0.14
CA LYS A 42 8.75 1.92 -0.36
C LYS A 42 8.14 1.77 -1.76
N GLY A 43 6.93 2.29 -1.93
CA GLY A 43 6.24 2.32 -3.22
C GLY A 43 6.69 3.49 -4.08
N SER A 44 6.20 3.53 -5.32
CA SER A 44 6.36 4.73 -6.17
C SER A 44 5.55 5.88 -5.61
N HIS A 45 6.15 7.08 -5.59
CA HIS A 45 5.49 8.28 -5.07
C HIS A 45 4.21 8.57 -5.86
N ASP A 46 3.09 8.74 -5.16
CA ASP A 46 1.77 9.01 -5.74
C ASP A 46 1.10 10.16 -4.97
N ASN A 47 1.57 11.38 -5.24
CA ASN A 47 1.22 12.60 -4.50
C ASN A 47 1.54 12.55 -3.00
N GLY A 48 2.57 11.78 -2.63
CA GLY A 48 3.03 11.60 -1.27
C GLY A 48 3.85 10.34 -1.09
N ALA A 49 4.28 10.10 0.13
CA ALA A 49 4.94 8.85 0.51
C ALA A 49 3.95 7.68 0.38
N VAL A 50 4.38 6.64 -0.33
CA VAL A 50 3.63 5.41 -0.53
C VAL A 50 4.43 4.26 0.05
N VAL A 51 3.76 3.40 0.82
CA VAL A 51 4.35 2.14 1.31
C VAL A 51 3.53 0.99 0.76
N GLU A 52 4.19 0.07 0.07
CA GLU A 52 3.56 -1.12 -0.51
C GLU A 52 3.88 -2.34 0.35
N CYS A 53 2.86 -3.08 0.78
CA CYS A 53 3.00 -4.29 1.57
C CYS A 53 2.42 -5.49 0.85
N GLN A 54 3.11 -6.63 0.90
CA GLN A 54 2.62 -7.87 0.34
C GLN A 54 1.48 -8.44 1.19
N ALA A 55 0.37 -8.81 0.57
CA ALA A 55 -0.74 -9.44 1.27
C ALA A 55 -0.32 -10.81 1.84
N GLU A 56 -0.69 -11.07 3.09
CA GLU A 56 -0.39 -12.37 3.72
C GLU A 56 -1.02 -13.51 2.92
N GLY A 57 -0.23 -14.56 2.66
CA GLY A 57 -0.68 -15.72 1.88
C GLY A 57 -0.81 -15.47 0.37
N SER A 58 -0.38 -14.31 -0.16
CA SER A 58 -0.43 -14.01 -1.58
C SER A 58 0.93 -13.57 -2.14
N GLN A 59 1.31 -14.14 -3.29
CA GLN A 59 2.47 -13.68 -4.06
C GLN A 59 2.09 -12.61 -5.10
N HIS A 60 0.80 -12.42 -5.34
CA HIS A 60 0.29 -11.59 -6.43
C HIS A 60 -0.36 -10.30 -5.94
N ILE A 61 -0.78 -10.23 -4.69
CA ILE A 61 -1.51 -9.07 -4.14
C ILE A 61 -0.58 -8.24 -3.26
N SER A 62 -0.62 -6.93 -3.45
CA SER A 62 -0.02 -5.97 -2.53
C SER A 62 -0.96 -4.81 -2.24
N TYR A 63 -0.83 -4.23 -1.06
CA TYR A 63 -1.59 -3.08 -0.60
C TYR A 63 -0.68 -1.86 -0.55
N ALA A 64 -1.09 -0.78 -1.19
CA ALA A 64 -0.41 0.50 -1.09
C ALA A 64 -1.09 1.36 -0.02
N PHE A 65 -0.31 1.77 0.97
CA PHE A 65 -0.71 2.65 2.05
C PHE A 65 -0.22 4.06 1.78
N THR A 66 -1.09 5.04 2.02
CA THR A 66 -0.74 6.46 2.02
C THR A 66 -1.26 7.12 3.28
N GLY A 67 -0.59 8.20 3.67
CA GLY A 67 -0.93 8.98 4.83
C GLY A 67 0.00 10.18 4.97
N HIS A 68 -0.10 10.88 6.10
CA HIS A 68 0.76 12.01 6.37
C HIS A 68 2.18 11.54 6.71
N TRP A 69 3.16 12.05 5.97
CA TRP A 69 4.59 11.88 6.21
C TRP A 69 5.29 13.23 6.12
N SER A 70 6.17 13.51 7.08
CA SER A 70 7.01 14.72 7.08
C SER A 70 8.50 14.40 7.22
N GLY A 71 8.87 13.13 7.17
CA GLY A 71 10.27 12.73 7.17
C GLY A 71 10.86 12.75 5.75
N PRO A 72 12.15 12.43 5.61
CA PRO A 72 12.82 12.34 4.33
C PRO A 72 12.13 11.33 3.41
N ASP A 73 12.06 11.65 2.11
CA ASP A 73 11.47 10.74 1.12
C ASP A 73 12.23 9.41 1.06
N GLU A 74 13.54 9.42 1.26
CA GLU A 74 14.41 8.23 1.21
C GLU A 74 14.15 7.24 2.35
N LEU A 75 13.49 7.67 3.42
CA LEU A 75 13.19 6.84 4.57
C LEU A 75 11.77 6.31 4.52
N MET A 76 11.62 5.02 4.82
CA MET A 76 10.31 4.44 5.06
C MET A 76 9.76 4.94 6.41
N PRO A 77 8.49 5.35 6.48
CA PRO A 77 7.86 5.72 7.75
C PRO A 77 7.94 4.59 8.79
N SER A 78 8.04 4.95 10.07
CA SER A 78 8.05 3.99 11.17
C SER A 78 6.69 3.29 11.33
N ASP A 79 6.69 2.12 11.99
CA ASP A 79 5.46 1.39 12.30
C ASP A 79 4.43 2.24 13.05
N ASP A 80 4.89 3.11 13.97
CA ASP A 80 4.03 4.06 14.69
C ASP A 80 3.36 5.11 13.80
N THR A 81 4.00 5.46 12.69
CA THR A 81 3.42 6.34 11.68
C THR A 81 2.44 5.56 10.81
N LEU A 82 2.87 4.38 10.35
CA LEU A 82 2.12 3.53 9.43
C LEU A 82 0.83 3.00 10.03
N LYS A 83 0.76 2.73 11.33
CA LYS A 83 -0.45 2.17 11.99
C LYS A 83 -1.74 2.92 11.67
N ASN A 84 -1.65 4.23 11.42
CA ASN A 84 -2.80 5.09 11.09
C ASN A 84 -3.03 5.27 9.58
N TRP A 85 -2.10 4.81 8.74
CA TRP A 85 -2.22 4.87 7.29
C TRP A 85 -3.23 3.85 6.80
N LYS A 86 -3.84 4.15 5.66
CA LYS A 86 -4.92 3.35 5.11
C LYS A 86 -4.57 2.84 3.73
N VAL A 87 -5.11 1.67 3.39
CA VAL A 87 -5.03 1.15 2.01
C VAL A 87 -5.67 2.17 1.08
N SER A 88 -4.87 2.70 0.16
CA SER A 88 -5.29 3.67 -0.86
C SER A 88 -5.45 3.02 -2.24
N LYS A 89 -4.78 1.88 -2.43
CA LYS A 89 -4.78 1.11 -3.67
C LYS A 89 -4.44 -0.35 -3.38
N ILE A 90 -5.08 -1.26 -4.09
CA ILE A 90 -4.76 -2.68 -4.10
C ILE A 90 -4.16 -3.02 -5.47
N ILE A 91 -3.02 -3.70 -5.48
CA ILE A 91 -2.22 -3.99 -6.66
C ILE A 91 -2.20 -5.50 -6.87
N TRP A 92 -2.69 -5.96 -8.01
CA TRP A 92 -2.53 -7.35 -8.46
C TRP A 92 -1.44 -7.43 -9.52
N ARG A 93 -0.39 -8.19 -9.22
CA ARG A 93 0.69 -8.53 -10.16
C ARG A 93 0.40 -9.89 -10.80
N ARG A 94 0.75 -10.03 -12.07
CA ARG A 94 0.66 -11.31 -12.78
C ARG A 94 1.64 -12.33 -12.21
#